data_AF-Q07JC5-F1
#
_entry.id   AF-Q07JC5-F1
#
_cell.length_a   1.000
_cell.length_b   1.000
_cell.length_c   1.000
_cell.angle_alpha   90.00
_cell.angle_beta   90.00
_cell.angle_gamma   90.00
#
_symmetry.space_group_name_H-M   'P 1'
#
loop_
_entity.id
_entity.type
_entity.pdbx_description
1 polymer ?
#
loop_
_entity_poly.entity_id
_entity_poly.type
_entity_poly.pdbx_seq_one_letter_code
_entity_poly.pdbx_strand_id
1 'polypeptide(L)'
;MADPNAGLPPRYLRTPEAARFLGLSGRTLEKHRTYGTGPTYRKIGGRVVYALDDLKAWVDRGTKSSTSDPGTGVVLPAKRHASALVAYAGQTRR
;
A
#
# COMPACT_ATOMS: atom_id res chain seq x y z
N MET A 1 -14.50 -4.72 23.71
CA MET A 1 -15.23 -3.45 23.58
C MET A 1 -15.80 -3.40 22.18
N ALA A 2 -17.11 -3.20 22.05
CA ALA A 2 -17.76 -3.10 20.73
C ALA A 2 -17.32 -1.80 20.03
N ASP A 3 -17.09 -1.88 18.72
CA ASP A 3 -16.85 -0.69 17.91
C ASP A 3 -18.10 0.20 17.93
N PRO A 4 -18.06 1.43 18.49
CA PRO A 4 -19.23 2.30 18.62
C PRO A 4 -19.83 2.75 17.27
N ASN A 5 -19.25 2.28 16.17
CA ASN A 5 -19.48 2.72 14.80
C ASN A 5 -19.83 1.54 13.89
N ALA A 6 -20.18 0.36 14.44
CA ALA A 6 -20.43 -0.88 13.69
C ALA A 6 -21.66 -0.81 12.74
N GLY A 7 -22.52 0.20 12.87
CA GLY A 7 -23.69 0.44 11.99
C GLY A 7 -23.57 1.65 11.06
N LEU A 8 -22.42 2.34 11.03
CA LEU A 8 -22.18 3.47 10.13
C LEU A 8 -21.64 2.99 8.78
N PRO A 9 -21.87 3.75 7.69
CA PRO A 9 -21.33 3.40 6.38
C PRO A 9 -19.79 3.25 6.41
N PRO A 10 -19.19 2.50 5.47
CA PRO A 10 -17.76 2.19 5.48
C PRO A 10 -16.91 3.45 5.62
N ARG A 11 -16.25 3.58 6.76
CA ARG A 11 -15.44 4.77 7.07
C ARG A 11 -14.07 4.69 6.42
N TYR A 12 -13.59 5.83 5.94
CA TYR A 12 -12.19 5.97 5.57
C TYR A 12 -11.32 6.07 6.83
N LEU A 13 -10.24 5.29 6.87
CA LEU A 13 -9.27 5.29 7.95
C LEU A 13 -8.18 6.34 7.70
N ARG A 14 -7.79 7.08 8.74
CA ARG A 14 -6.59 7.93 8.66
C ARG A 14 -5.32 7.10 8.80
N THR A 15 -4.17 7.68 8.48
CA THR A 15 -2.85 7.04 8.62
C THR A 15 -2.64 6.29 9.95
N PRO A 16 -2.92 6.85 11.16
CA PRO A 16 -2.70 6.09 12.39
C PRO A 16 -3.63 4.89 12.55
N GLU A 17 -4.88 4.98 12.09
CA GLU A 17 -5.85 3.90 12.16
C GLU A 17 -5.52 2.80 11.16
N ALA A 18 -5.20 3.18 9.92
CA ALA A 18 -4.76 2.25 8.89
C ALA A 18 -3.46 1.52 9.28
N ALA A 19 -2.52 2.24 9.89
CA ALA A 19 -1.28 1.64 10.38
C ALA A 19 -1.55 0.62 11.49
N ARG A 20 -2.44 0.94 12.45
CA ARG A 20 -2.90 -0.02 13.48
C ARG A 20 -3.58 -1.23 12.87
N PHE A 21 -4.45 -1.04 11.88
CA PHE A 21 -5.13 -2.13 11.17
C PHE A 21 -4.13 -3.09 10.50
N LEU A 22 -3.04 -2.56 9.94
CA LEU A 22 -2.00 -3.34 9.27
C LEU A 22 -0.90 -3.86 10.21
N GLY A 23 -0.90 -3.49 11.49
CA GLY A 23 0.21 -3.80 12.41
C GLY A 23 1.52 -3.07 12.09
N LEU A 24 1.46 -1.96 11.34
CA LEU A 24 2.61 -1.14 10.96
C LEU A 24 2.67 0.16 11.76
N SER A 25 3.83 0.85 11.72
CA SER A 25 3.92 2.22 12.24
C SER A 25 3.33 3.21 11.23
N GLY A 26 2.78 4.33 11.73
CA GLY A 26 2.32 5.44 10.88
C GLY A 26 3.41 5.88 9.91
N ARG A 27 4.65 6.07 10.41
CA ARG A 27 5.84 6.46 9.63
C ARG A 27 6.15 5.50 8.48
N THR A 28 5.98 4.19 8.69
CA THR A 28 6.15 3.17 7.65
C THR A 28 5.12 3.35 6.53
N LEU A 29 3.87 3.62 6.87
CA LEU A 29 2.81 3.87 5.89
C LEU A 29 3.05 5.16 5.10
N GLU A 30 3.66 6.18 5.70
CA GLU A 30 4.08 7.39 4.98
C GLU A 30 5.19 7.10 3.97
N LYS A 31 6.19 6.30 4.35
CA LYS A 31 7.23 5.87 3.40
C LYS A 31 6.62 5.09 2.23
N HIS A 32 5.70 4.17 2.50
CA HIS A 32 4.98 3.43 1.47
C HIS A 32 4.24 4.34 0.49
N ARG A 33 3.66 5.45 0.98
CA ARG A 33 3.08 6.49 0.10
C ARG A 33 4.14 7.18 -0.76
N THR A 34 5.25 7.61 -0.16
CA THR A 34 6.34 8.29 -0.88
C THR A 34 6.93 7.43 -2.00
N TYR A 35 7.11 6.13 -1.74
CA TYR A 35 7.70 5.21 -2.73
C TYR A 35 6.69 4.57 -3.67
N GLY A 36 5.38 4.80 -3.48
CA GLY A 36 4.33 4.18 -4.29
C GLY A 36 4.21 2.66 -4.08
N THR A 37 4.71 2.14 -2.96
CA THR A 37 4.68 0.69 -2.65
C THR A 37 3.57 0.31 -1.66
N GLY A 38 2.80 1.29 -1.20
CA GLY A 38 1.73 1.13 -0.22
C GLY A 38 0.35 0.81 -0.79
N PRO A 39 -0.64 0.68 0.11
CA PRO A 39 -2.05 0.59 -0.27
C PRO A 39 -2.53 1.89 -0.94
N THR A 40 -3.59 1.79 -1.74
CA THR A 40 -4.20 2.95 -2.40
C THR A 40 -4.69 3.94 -1.34
N TYR A 41 -4.19 5.18 -1.43
CA TYR A 41 -4.63 6.27 -0.57
C TYR A 41 -5.49 7.24 -1.35
N ARG A 42 -6.38 7.94 -0.65
CA ARG A 42 -7.19 9.02 -1.19
C ARG A 42 -6.82 10.31 -0.46
N LYS A 43 -6.64 11.39 -1.23
CA LYS A 43 -6.35 12.72 -0.69
C LYS A 43 -7.63 13.54 -0.68
N ILE A 44 -8.09 13.93 0.50
CA ILE A 44 -9.28 14.75 0.70
C ILE A 44 -8.82 16.04 1.37
N GLY A 45 -8.67 17.09 0.56
CA GLY A 45 -8.03 18.34 0.98
C GLY A 45 -6.59 18.09 1.50
N GLY A 46 -6.32 18.52 2.73
CA GLY A 46 -5.03 18.33 3.42
C GLY A 46 -4.88 16.97 4.12
N ARG A 47 -5.87 16.09 4.06
CA ARG A 47 -5.88 14.81 4.79
C ARG A 47 -5.69 13.64 3.84
N VAL A 48 -4.97 12.63 4.29
CA VAL A 48 -4.81 11.36 3.59
C VAL A 48 -5.60 10.28 4.33
N VAL A 49 -6.41 9.55 3.57
CA VAL A 49 -7.28 8.51 4.08
C VAL A 49 -7.22 7.25 3.23
N TYR A 50 -7.57 6.12 3.82
CA TYR A 50 -7.57 4.80 3.20
C TYR A 50 -8.96 4.19 3.31
N ALA A 51 -9.44 3.52 2.26
CA ALA A 51 -10.59 2.64 2.42
C ALA A 51 -10.12 1.32 3.02
N LEU A 52 -10.96 0.68 3.83
CA LEU A 52 -10.69 -0.66 4.36
C LEU A 52 -10.46 -1.68 3.24
N ASP A 53 -11.19 -1.56 2.14
CA ASP A 53 -11.08 -2.47 1.00
C ASP A 53 -9.70 -2.39 0.33
N ASP A 54 -9.17 -1.19 0.11
CA ASP A 54 -7.83 -1.02 -0.47
C ASP A 54 -6.71 -1.53 0.46
N LEU A 55 -6.90 -1.40 1.78
CA LEU A 55 -5.96 -1.96 2.75
C LEU A 55 -5.94 -3.48 2.67
N LYS A 56 -7.12 -4.11 2.60
CA LYS A 56 -7.25 -5.56 2.43
C LYS A 56 -6.65 -6.02 1.11
N ALA A 57 -7.04 -5.41 -0.01
CA ALA A 57 -6.53 -5.74 -1.34
C ALA A 57 -5.00 -5.62 -1.44
N TRP A 58 -4.40 -4.65 -0.72
CA TRP A 58 -2.94 -4.52 -0.65
C TRP A 58 -2.29 -5.65 0.15
N VAL A 59 -2.88 -6.06 1.29
CA VAL A 59 -2.42 -7.22 2.06
C VAL A 59 -2.58 -8.51 1.24
N ASP A 60 -3.73 -8.69 0.59
CA ASP A 60 -4.04 -9.86 -0.22
C ASP A 60 -3.07 -10.02 -1.40
N ARG A 61 -2.60 -8.91 -1.97
CA ARG A 61 -1.54 -8.92 -3.00
C ARG A 61 -0.21 -9.46 -2.46
N GLY A 62 0.07 -9.24 -1.19
CA GLY A 62 1.27 -9.71 -0.50
C GLY A 62 1.16 -11.14 0.02
N THR A 63 -0.01 -11.77 -0.07
CA THR A 63 -0.24 -13.12 0.41
C THR A 63 0.61 -14.13 -0.37
N LYS A 64 1.32 -14.96 0.38
CA LYS A 64 2.13 -16.07 -0.13
C LYS A 64 1.73 -17.33 0.63
N SER A 65 1.32 -18.36 -0.11
CA SER A 65 0.95 -19.65 0.48
C SER A 65 2.15 -20.56 0.73
N SER A 66 3.27 -20.32 0.04
CA SER A 66 4.52 -21.04 0.17
C SER A 66 5.70 -20.11 -0.15
N THR A 67 6.90 -20.43 0.34
CA THR A 67 8.13 -19.67 0.03
C THR A 67 8.49 -19.72 -1.46
N SER A 68 8.01 -20.74 -2.18
CA SER A 68 8.15 -20.85 -3.64
C SER A 68 6.95 -20.30 -4.41
N ASP A 69 5.91 -19.80 -3.72
CA ASP A 69 4.70 -19.31 -4.36
C ASP A 69 4.97 -17.96 -5.05
N PRO A 70 4.80 -17.86 -6.38
CA PRO A 70 4.91 -16.58 -7.08
C PRO A 70 3.80 -15.60 -6.64
N GLY A 71 2.73 -16.09 -6.00
CA GLY A 71 1.64 -15.29 -5.43
C GLY A 71 0.85 -14.50 -6.48
N THR A 72 -0.11 -13.70 -6.00
CA THR A 72 -0.94 -12.83 -6.88
C THR A 72 -0.22 -11.54 -7.27
N GLY A 73 0.76 -11.12 -6.48
CA GLY A 73 1.59 -9.96 -6.80
C GLY A 73 2.78 -9.81 -5.84
N VAL A 74 3.40 -8.63 -5.90
CA VAL A 74 4.54 -8.28 -5.03
C VAL A 74 4.21 -6.98 -4.29
N VAL A 75 4.20 -7.04 -2.97
CA VAL A 75 4.23 -5.86 -2.11
C VAL A 75 5.69 -5.48 -1.88
N LEU A 76 6.12 -4.41 -2.53
CA LEU A 76 7.51 -3.96 -2.44
C LEU A 76 7.77 -3.29 -1.08
N PRO A 77 8.97 -3.46 -0.48
CA PRO A 77 9.33 -2.77 0.75
C PRO A 77 9.34 -1.24 0.54
N ALA A 78 9.09 -0.49 1.62
CA ALA A 78 9.10 0.98 1.64
C ALA A 78 10.52 1.57 1.56
N LYS A 79 11.21 1.29 0.45
CA LYS A 79 12.53 1.83 0.08
C LYS A 79 12.50 2.28 -1.37
N ARG A 80 13.49 3.10 -1.76
CA ARG A 80 13.67 3.49 -3.15
C ARG A 80 14.04 2.24 -3.97
N HIS A 81 13.19 1.90 -4.91
CA HIS A 81 13.51 0.92 -5.95
C HIS A 81 14.09 1.71 -7.12
N ALA A 82 15.29 1.34 -7.58
CA ALA A 82 15.80 1.89 -8.83
C ALA A 82 14.79 1.48 -9.91
N SER A 83 14.05 2.45 -10.45
CA SER A 83 13.21 2.20 -11.61
C SER A 83 14.10 1.56 -12.66
N ALA A 84 13.76 0.35 -13.09
CA ALA A 84 14.37 -0.26 -14.25
C ALA A 84 14.09 0.64 -15.46
N LEU A 85 14.91 1.66 -15.65
CA LEU A 85 15.08 2.35 -16.93
C LEU A 85 16.01 1.50 -17.80
N VAL A 86 15.68 0.22 -17.94
CA VAL A 86 16.04 -0.58 -19.12
C VAL A 86 14.95 -0.29 -20.15
N ALA A 87 14.92 0.94 -20.67
CA ALA A 87 14.02 1.32 -21.77
C ALA A 87 14.56 2.46 -22.66
N TYR A 88 15.72 3.04 -22.38
CA TYR A 88 16.35 4.07 -23.23
C TYR A 88 17.85 3.85 -23.48
N ALA A 89 18.28 2.61 -23.71
CA ALA A 89 19.66 2.30 -24.13
C ALA A 89 19.69 1.34 -25.33
N GLY A 90 18.73 1.47 -26.24
CA GLY A 90 18.56 0.58 -27.40
C GLY A 90 18.19 1.28 -28.71
N GLN A 91 18.42 2.59 -28.85
CA GLN A 91 18.39 3.21 -30.17
C GLN A 91 19.74 3.05 -30.86
N THR A 92 19.80 1.98 -31.65
CA THR A 92 20.77 1.75 -32.72
C THR A 92 21.05 3.05 -33.49
N ARG A 93 22.33 3.42 -33.58
CA ARG A 93 22.81 4.27 -34.67
C ARG A 93 23.59 3.36 -35.61
N ARG A 94 23.06 3.25 -36.83
CA ARG A 94 23.78 2.77 -38.01
C ARG A 94 25.07 3.56 -38.23
#